data_AF-A0A6A6GV58-F1
#
_entry.id   AF-A0A6A6GV58-F1
#
_cell.length_a   1.000
_cell.length_b   1.000
_cell.length_c   1.000
_cell.angle_alpha   90.00
_cell.angle_beta   90.00
_cell.angle_gamma   90.00
#
_symmetry.space_group_name_H-M   'P 1'
#
loop_
_entity.id
_entity.type
_entity.pdbx_description
1 polymer ?
#
loop_
_entity_poly.entity_id
_entity_poly.type
_entity_poly.pdbx_seq_one_letter_code
_entity_poly.pdbx_strand_id
1 'polypeptide(L)'
;MFVDLHSGSAQILASDPQPSPVFLGPILDKFKGKFVGTGFNTIFRPQSTASDPGSESDNLLELNLTKEELQFLPFPEPTPNRGSGQQPDVFLNGVSYTQVIQDVTNTPMGKADAKPLGIHFENGLFMRTPAVDQNPKIGATLSRMASIPHGTTINAQCLEPASQSVIAGAPKFPEAVITPFEIRFPNKEVPFDSQKIENSQSARKPQDLSCFIGAKTITQQMLDNPSTVLQKANEGKNITKHLSFTVSTKFDPETGSLGGGTTNVAFLVGTTIAGQRSPNAEAISMSCTYWISTVKYTVEIQPWKLGDPPPIVTPVGILPGVAGPSFKVDLKRNVTKLSKVDVLTTQIQYSQNVVLNFSGLGWPHVSVATLLPQEWVINDSDLPSTVC
;
A
#
# COMPACT_ATOMS: atom_id res chain seq x y z
N MET A 1 1.99 59.51 -38.59
CA MET A 1 2.25 60.17 -37.29
C MET A 1 2.69 59.06 -36.35
N PHE A 2 4.01 58.85 -36.26
CA PHE A 2 4.60 57.89 -35.32
C PHE A 2 4.45 58.48 -33.93
N VAL A 3 3.76 57.77 -33.03
CA VAL A 3 3.79 58.07 -31.61
C VAL A 3 4.75 57.08 -30.98
N ASP A 4 5.89 57.63 -30.60
CA ASP A 4 6.91 56.99 -29.80
C ASP A 4 6.39 56.87 -28.35
N LEU A 5 6.39 55.65 -27.81
CA LEU A 5 6.09 55.37 -26.41
C LEU A 5 7.16 54.44 -25.85
N HIS A 6 8.37 54.97 -25.67
CA HIS A 6 9.31 54.44 -24.69
C HIS A 6 9.23 55.27 -23.41
N SER A 7 8.59 54.71 -22.37
CA SER A 7 8.98 54.84 -20.95
C SER A 7 7.96 54.15 -20.04
N GLY A 8 7.70 52.87 -20.31
CA GLY A 8 7.13 51.97 -19.31
C GLY A 8 8.30 51.27 -18.61
N SER A 9 8.63 51.70 -17.40
CA SER A 9 9.49 50.93 -16.50
C SER A 9 8.98 49.49 -16.45
N ALA A 10 9.78 48.55 -16.96
CA ALA A 10 9.54 47.13 -16.78
C ALA A 10 9.49 46.88 -15.27
N GLN A 11 8.30 46.70 -14.72
CA GLN A 11 8.15 46.03 -13.44
C GLN A 11 8.84 44.69 -13.61
N ILE A 12 9.93 44.50 -12.88
CA ILE A 12 10.55 43.20 -12.70
C ILE A 12 9.41 42.34 -12.12
N LEU A 13 8.79 41.52 -12.98
CA LEU A 13 7.96 40.43 -12.54
C LEU A 13 8.82 39.67 -11.53
N ALA A 14 8.35 39.56 -10.30
CA ALA A 14 9.04 38.82 -9.25
C ALA A 14 9.50 37.49 -9.86
N SER A 15 10.80 37.23 -9.81
CA SER A 15 11.38 35.98 -10.31
C SER A 15 10.57 34.82 -9.75
N ASP A 16 10.13 33.90 -10.61
CA ASP A 16 9.43 32.70 -10.15
C ASP A 16 10.24 32.08 -8.99
N PRO A 17 9.58 31.82 -7.84
CA PRO A 17 10.27 31.28 -6.69
C PRO A 17 11.01 30.01 -7.11
N GLN A 18 12.32 30.00 -6.88
CA GLN A 18 13.15 28.87 -7.25
C GLN A 18 12.71 27.65 -6.41
N PRO A 19 12.57 26.46 -7.03
CA PRO A 19 12.20 25.27 -6.29
C PRO A 19 13.22 25.03 -5.16
N SER A 20 12.73 24.88 -3.93
CA SER A 20 13.55 24.35 -2.84
C SER A 20 14.15 22.99 -3.23
N PRO A 21 15.28 22.57 -2.63
CA PRO A 21 15.86 21.25 -2.86
C PRO A 21 14.77 20.16 -2.76
N VAL A 22 14.85 19.16 -3.64
CA VAL A 22 13.92 18.02 -3.73
C VAL A 22 13.88 17.25 -2.40
N PHE A 23 13.04 17.71 -1.48
CA PHE A 23 12.83 17.07 -0.18
C PHE A 23 11.53 16.27 -0.19
N LEU A 24 11.66 14.95 -0.30
CA LEU A 24 10.55 14.00 -0.32
C LEU A 24 10.03 13.64 1.08
N GLY A 25 10.68 14.13 2.14
CA GLY A 25 10.33 13.74 3.51
C GLY A 25 10.84 12.35 3.90
N PRO A 26 10.72 11.99 5.20
CA PRO A 26 11.24 10.72 5.73
C PRO A 26 10.52 9.48 5.18
N ILE A 27 9.28 9.64 4.69
CA ILE A 27 8.44 8.55 4.16
C ILE A 27 8.72 8.31 2.68
N LEU A 28 8.45 9.31 1.82
CA LEU A 28 8.50 9.10 0.37
C LEU A 28 9.92 8.86 -0.15
N ASP A 29 10.95 9.28 0.60
CA ASP A 29 12.33 8.92 0.32
C ASP A 29 12.59 7.40 0.33
N LYS A 30 11.72 6.61 0.99
CA LYS A 30 11.78 5.14 1.02
C LYS A 30 11.00 4.46 -0.10
N PHE A 31 10.14 5.20 -0.82
CA PHE A 31 9.30 4.67 -1.88
C PHE A 31 10.02 4.77 -3.22
N LYS A 32 10.99 3.87 -3.46
CA LYS A 32 11.85 3.88 -4.64
C LYS A 32 12.02 2.48 -5.22
N GLY A 33 11.91 2.36 -6.54
CA GLY A 33 12.10 1.09 -7.23
C GLY A 33 10.90 0.14 -7.10
N LYS A 34 11.13 -1.13 -7.40
CA LYS A 34 10.09 -2.16 -7.41
C LYS A 34 10.09 -2.95 -6.11
N PHE A 35 8.91 -3.09 -5.53
CA PHE A 35 8.64 -3.98 -4.41
C PHE A 35 7.74 -5.12 -4.89
N VAL A 36 8.01 -6.32 -4.41
CA VAL A 36 7.22 -7.52 -4.70
C VAL A 36 6.94 -8.27 -3.41
N GLY A 37 5.82 -8.97 -3.37
CA GLY A 37 5.50 -9.74 -2.19
C GLY A 37 4.20 -10.52 -2.30
N THR A 38 3.70 -10.92 -1.14
CA THR A 38 2.47 -11.70 -1.01
C THR A 38 1.53 -11.07 0.02
N GLY A 39 0.26 -11.41 -0.11
CA GLY A 39 -0.78 -10.86 0.73
C GLY A 39 -2.03 -11.73 0.80
N PHE A 40 -3.07 -11.13 1.36
CA PHE A 40 -4.39 -11.72 1.48
C PHE A 40 -5.47 -10.66 1.29
N ASN A 41 -6.44 -10.95 0.44
CA ASN A 41 -7.61 -10.11 0.24
C ASN A 41 -8.85 -10.81 0.79
N THR A 42 -9.71 -10.01 1.43
CA THR A 42 -11.07 -10.37 1.83
C THR A 42 -12.03 -9.36 1.19
N ILE A 43 -12.90 -9.85 0.30
CA ILE A 43 -13.68 -8.99 -0.59
C ILE A 43 -15.13 -9.46 -0.57
N PHE A 44 -16.04 -8.67 -0.03
CA PHE A 44 -17.47 -8.93 -0.20
C PHE A 44 -17.94 -8.38 -1.53
N ARG A 45 -18.30 -9.27 -2.45
CA ARG A 45 -18.83 -8.88 -3.75
C ARG A 45 -20.35 -8.85 -3.70
N PRO A 46 -21.00 -7.87 -4.33
CA PRO A 46 -22.43 -7.97 -4.62
C PRO A 46 -22.68 -9.18 -5.52
N GLN A 47 -23.73 -9.94 -5.21
CA GLN A 47 -24.16 -11.10 -5.97
C GLN A 47 -25.50 -10.79 -6.63
N SER A 48 -25.55 -10.94 -7.96
CA SER A 48 -26.75 -10.68 -8.76
C SER A 48 -27.35 -11.99 -9.20
N THR A 49 -28.64 -12.19 -8.94
CA THR A 49 -29.41 -13.35 -9.43
C THR A 49 -29.51 -13.39 -10.96
N ALA A 50 -29.30 -12.27 -11.64
CA ALA A 50 -29.24 -12.23 -13.10
C ALA A 50 -27.92 -12.81 -13.64
N SER A 51 -26.82 -12.66 -12.90
CA SER A 51 -25.50 -13.18 -13.27
C SER A 51 -25.22 -14.56 -12.69
N ASP A 52 -25.87 -14.91 -11.58
CA ASP A 52 -25.80 -16.22 -10.94
C ASP A 52 -27.21 -16.75 -10.63
N PRO A 53 -27.92 -17.27 -11.64
CA PRO A 53 -29.29 -17.77 -11.48
C PRO A 53 -29.33 -18.93 -10.48
N GLY A 54 -30.07 -18.75 -9.38
CA GLY A 54 -30.19 -19.73 -8.30
C GLY A 54 -29.41 -19.37 -7.03
N SER A 55 -28.63 -18.29 -7.04
CA SER A 55 -28.06 -17.74 -5.80
C SER A 55 -29.16 -17.17 -4.91
N GLU A 56 -29.23 -17.63 -3.66
CA GLU A 56 -30.11 -17.07 -2.62
C GLU A 56 -29.41 -15.95 -1.83
N SER A 57 -28.13 -15.69 -2.10
CA SER A 57 -27.33 -14.66 -1.44
C SER A 57 -27.24 -13.41 -2.30
N ASP A 58 -27.27 -12.24 -1.66
CA ASP A 58 -27.01 -10.95 -2.29
C ASP A 58 -25.53 -10.55 -2.27
N ASN A 59 -24.68 -11.40 -1.67
CA ASN A 59 -23.25 -11.19 -1.57
C ASN A 59 -22.44 -12.51 -1.68
N LEU A 60 -21.16 -12.36 -1.99
CA LEU A 60 -20.17 -13.44 -2.06
C LEU A 60 -18.89 -12.97 -1.37
N LEU A 61 -18.42 -13.70 -0.35
CA LEU A 61 -17.10 -13.43 0.21
C LEU A 61 -16.02 -14.07 -0.68
N GLU A 62 -15.19 -13.26 -1.32
CA GLU A 62 -14.03 -13.71 -2.07
C GLU A 62 -12.76 -13.56 -1.25
N LEU A 63 -12.00 -14.65 -1.14
CA LEU A 63 -10.74 -14.77 -0.45
C LEU A 63 -9.65 -15.04 -1.48
N ASN A 64 -8.64 -14.17 -1.55
CA ASN A 64 -7.52 -14.38 -2.46
C ASN A 64 -6.20 -14.39 -1.69
N LEU A 65 -5.42 -15.46 -1.87
CA LEU A 65 -3.98 -15.44 -1.63
C LEU A 65 -3.33 -14.70 -2.78
N THR A 66 -2.58 -13.64 -2.49
CA THR A 66 -2.14 -12.70 -3.54
C THR A 66 -0.62 -12.71 -3.73
N LYS A 67 -0.21 -12.41 -4.96
CA LYS A 67 1.09 -11.83 -5.29
C LYS A 67 0.89 -10.39 -5.69
N GLU A 68 1.82 -9.54 -5.30
CA GLU A 68 1.74 -8.11 -5.56
C GLU A 68 3.05 -7.57 -6.10
N GLU A 69 2.93 -6.63 -7.04
CA GLU A 69 4.02 -5.76 -7.47
C GLU A 69 3.63 -4.30 -7.22
N LEU A 70 4.50 -3.56 -6.55
CA LEU A 70 4.36 -2.13 -6.29
C LEU A 70 5.62 -1.41 -6.78
N GLN A 71 5.50 -0.70 -7.89
CA GLN A 71 6.60 0.04 -8.51
C GLN A 71 6.47 1.52 -8.18
N PHE A 72 7.52 2.11 -7.61
CA PHE A 72 7.66 3.55 -7.46
C PHE A 72 8.64 4.10 -8.48
N LEU A 73 8.27 5.22 -9.10
CA LEU A 73 9.08 5.91 -10.09
C LEU A 73 9.38 7.34 -9.59
N PRO A 74 10.58 7.88 -9.92
CA PRO A 74 10.90 9.27 -9.62
C PRO A 74 9.85 10.22 -10.19
N PHE A 75 9.49 11.23 -9.41
CA PHE A 75 8.67 12.33 -9.90
C PHE A 75 9.57 13.37 -10.58
N PRO A 76 9.23 13.85 -11.78
CA PRO A 76 10.16 14.55 -12.65
C PRO A 76 10.63 15.88 -12.07
N GLU A 77 9.72 16.72 -11.56
CA GLU A 77 10.04 18.02 -10.95
C GLU A 77 8.97 18.41 -9.91
N PRO A 78 9.27 19.28 -8.94
CA PRO A 78 8.26 19.81 -8.02
C PRO A 78 7.08 20.49 -8.76
N THR A 79 5.85 20.22 -8.31
CA THR A 79 4.61 20.79 -8.86
C THR A 79 4.24 22.08 -8.14
N PRO A 80 4.17 23.25 -8.81
CA PRO A 80 3.73 24.50 -8.19
C PRO A 80 2.22 24.50 -7.95
N ASN A 81 1.80 24.95 -6.76
CA ASN A 81 0.42 25.29 -6.41
C ASN A 81 0.36 26.74 -5.91
N ARG A 82 -0.65 27.47 -6.36
CA ARG A 82 -0.80 28.90 -6.05
C ARG A 82 -1.43 29.14 -4.68
N GLY A 83 -0.82 30.01 -3.90
CA GLY A 83 -1.42 30.57 -2.70
C GLY A 83 -2.43 31.66 -3.05
N SER A 84 -3.31 32.00 -2.11
CA SER A 84 -4.28 33.09 -2.26
C SER A 84 -4.23 34.02 -1.04
N GLY A 85 -4.40 35.32 -1.28
CA GLY A 85 -4.28 36.33 -0.23
C GLY A 85 -2.86 36.40 0.33
N GLN A 86 -2.72 36.15 1.64
CA GLN A 86 -1.42 36.16 2.33
C GLN A 86 -0.70 34.80 2.29
N GLN A 87 -1.36 33.75 1.79
CA GLN A 87 -0.74 32.43 1.63
C GLN A 87 0.25 32.47 0.46
N PRO A 88 1.54 32.16 0.66
CA PRO A 88 2.49 32.04 -0.44
C PRO A 88 2.22 30.78 -1.27
N ASP A 89 2.74 30.79 -2.49
CA ASP A 89 2.82 29.59 -3.34
C ASP A 89 3.59 28.47 -2.65
N VAL A 90 3.22 27.23 -2.96
CA VAL A 90 3.88 26.04 -2.46
C VAL A 90 4.28 25.12 -3.61
N PHE A 91 5.33 24.34 -3.39
CA PHE A 91 5.79 23.34 -4.34
C PHE A 91 5.61 21.96 -3.73
N LEU A 92 4.75 21.16 -4.36
CA LEU A 92 4.51 19.77 -3.99
C LEU A 92 5.57 18.90 -4.67
N ASN A 93 5.92 17.78 -4.05
CA ASN A 93 6.80 16.80 -4.68
C ASN A 93 6.44 15.40 -4.21
N GLY A 94 6.88 14.35 -4.89
CA GLY A 94 6.40 13.02 -4.59
C GLY A 94 7.07 11.90 -5.36
N VAL A 95 6.32 10.81 -5.49
CA VAL A 95 6.66 9.65 -6.31
C VAL A 95 5.40 9.21 -7.04
N SER A 96 5.55 8.79 -8.30
CA SER A 96 4.47 8.08 -9.00
C SER A 96 4.58 6.59 -8.69
N TYR A 97 3.45 5.89 -8.78
CA TYR A 97 3.44 4.45 -8.58
C TYR A 97 2.44 3.72 -9.46
N THR A 98 2.72 2.43 -9.66
CA THR A 98 1.78 1.44 -10.18
C THR A 98 1.74 0.25 -9.26
N GLN A 99 0.54 -0.27 -8.99
CA GLN A 99 0.29 -1.47 -8.21
C GLN A 99 -0.41 -2.51 -9.08
N VAL A 100 0.07 -3.74 -9.04
CA VAL A 100 -0.55 -4.90 -9.70
C VAL A 100 -0.74 -5.98 -8.66
N ILE A 101 -1.97 -6.48 -8.51
CA ILE A 101 -2.29 -7.60 -7.62
C ILE A 101 -2.83 -8.76 -8.44
N GLN A 102 -2.27 -9.93 -8.18
CA GLN A 102 -2.64 -11.18 -8.82
C GLN A 102 -3.15 -12.18 -7.80
N ASP A 103 -4.26 -12.84 -8.10
CA ASP A 103 -4.72 -14.02 -7.38
C ASP A 103 -3.85 -15.23 -7.76
N VAL A 104 -3.36 -15.93 -6.73
CA VAL A 104 -2.60 -17.18 -6.85
C VAL A 104 -3.21 -18.31 -6.01
N THR A 105 -4.50 -18.18 -5.66
CA THR A 105 -5.24 -19.15 -4.86
C THR A 105 -5.43 -20.46 -5.62
N ASN A 106 -4.74 -21.52 -5.20
CA ASN A 106 -4.81 -22.86 -5.78
C ASN A 106 -5.80 -23.72 -4.99
N THR A 107 -7.07 -23.69 -5.39
CA THR A 107 -8.16 -24.41 -4.70
C THR A 107 -7.91 -25.91 -4.55
N PRO A 108 -7.53 -26.66 -5.61
CA PRO A 108 -7.28 -28.10 -5.47
C PRO A 108 -6.18 -28.47 -4.46
N MET A 109 -5.17 -27.62 -4.29
CA MET A 109 -4.02 -27.92 -3.42
C MET A 109 -4.04 -27.18 -2.09
N GLY A 110 -4.94 -26.21 -1.92
CA GLY A 110 -4.96 -25.31 -0.75
C GLY A 110 -3.71 -24.44 -0.64
N LYS A 111 -3.11 -24.00 -1.75
CA LYS A 111 -1.81 -23.29 -1.77
C LYS A 111 -1.88 -21.92 -2.46
N ALA A 112 -0.83 -21.12 -2.32
CA ALA A 112 -0.65 -19.81 -2.98
C ALA A 112 0.23 -19.91 -4.24
N ASP A 113 0.01 -20.92 -5.07
CA ASP A 113 0.86 -21.27 -6.22
C ASP A 113 0.07 -21.51 -7.53
N ALA A 114 -1.18 -21.04 -7.61
CA ALA A 114 -1.92 -21.09 -8.87
C ALA A 114 -1.25 -20.22 -9.94
N LYS A 115 -1.61 -20.48 -11.21
CA LYS A 115 -1.24 -19.57 -12.31
C LYS A 115 -1.77 -18.17 -11.97
N PRO A 116 -0.92 -17.14 -11.93
CA PRO A 116 -1.35 -15.80 -11.53
C PRO A 116 -2.46 -15.26 -12.43
N LEU A 117 -3.52 -14.73 -11.81
CA LEU A 117 -4.63 -14.05 -12.46
C LEU A 117 -4.69 -12.60 -11.98
N GLY A 118 -4.58 -11.63 -12.88
CA GLY A 118 -4.69 -10.22 -12.51
C GLY A 118 -6.09 -9.89 -11.98
N ILE A 119 -6.16 -9.38 -10.75
CA ILE A 119 -7.43 -9.01 -10.08
C ILE A 119 -7.50 -7.52 -9.72
N HIS A 120 -6.35 -6.84 -9.71
CA HIS A 120 -6.28 -5.42 -9.42
C HIS A 120 -5.13 -4.76 -10.17
N PHE A 121 -5.39 -3.55 -10.65
CA PHE A 121 -4.38 -2.62 -11.12
C PHE A 121 -4.73 -1.25 -10.54
N GLU A 122 -3.73 -0.49 -10.13
CA GLU A 122 -3.91 0.90 -9.73
C GLU A 122 -2.69 1.70 -10.18
N ASN A 123 -2.92 2.91 -10.65
CA ASN A 123 -1.87 3.89 -10.88
C ASN A 123 -2.16 5.16 -10.08
N GLY A 124 -1.10 5.80 -9.58
CA GLY A 124 -1.28 6.95 -8.71
C GLY A 124 0.00 7.71 -8.40
N LEU A 125 -0.16 8.66 -7.49
CA LEU A 125 0.88 9.50 -6.93
C LEU A 125 0.83 9.43 -5.41
N PHE A 126 1.99 9.33 -4.78
CA PHE A 126 2.16 9.82 -3.41
C PHE A 126 2.79 11.20 -3.47
N MET A 127 2.07 12.21 -3.03
CA MET A 127 2.52 13.60 -3.02
C MET A 127 2.70 14.10 -1.59
N ARG A 128 3.74 14.89 -1.39
CA ARG A 128 4.00 15.66 -0.17
C ARG A 128 3.64 17.12 -0.44
N THR A 129 2.82 17.69 0.42
CA THR A 129 2.60 19.14 0.50
C THR A 129 3.41 19.69 1.67
N PRO A 130 4.24 20.73 1.48
CA PRO A 130 4.99 21.33 2.59
C PRO A 130 4.03 21.94 3.62
N ALA A 131 4.55 22.17 4.84
CA ALA A 131 3.80 22.88 5.86
C ALA A 131 3.43 24.30 5.40
N VAL A 132 2.27 24.77 5.83
CA VAL A 132 1.78 26.11 5.54
C VAL A 132 1.28 26.77 6.83
N ASP A 133 1.57 28.06 6.99
CA ASP A 133 1.32 28.78 8.25
C ASP A 133 0.12 29.74 8.22
N GLN A 134 -0.47 29.97 7.04
CA GLN A 134 -1.50 31.00 6.87
C GLN A 134 -2.90 30.40 6.77
N ASN A 135 -3.20 29.64 5.71
CA ASN A 135 -4.55 29.13 5.49
C ASN A 135 -4.59 27.82 4.69
N PRO A 136 -4.91 26.68 5.33
CA PRO A 136 -4.96 26.47 6.78
C PRO A 136 -3.55 26.55 7.39
N LYS A 137 -3.44 26.80 8.71
CA LYS A 137 -2.19 26.56 9.43
C LYS A 137 -2.06 25.06 9.71
N ILE A 138 -1.18 24.37 9.00
CA ILE A 138 -1.03 22.91 9.10
C ILE A 138 0.42 22.47 8.82
N GLY A 139 0.84 21.38 9.47
CA GLY A 139 2.10 20.72 9.15
C GLY A 139 2.12 20.15 7.73
N ALA A 140 3.27 19.64 7.31
CA ALA A 140 3.38 18.97 6.03
C ALA A 140 2.41 17.78 5.95
N THR A 141 1.89 17.51 4.77
CA THR A 141 0.90 16.45 4.53
C THR A 141 1.38 15.49 3.46
N LEU A 142 0.86 14.27 3.51
CA LEU A 142 1.02 13.28 2.46
C LEU A 142 -0.35 13.00 1.83
N SER A 143 -0.38 12.79 0.52
CA SER A 143 -1.58 12.45 -0.25
C SER A 143 -1.29 11.26 -1.15
N ARG A 144 -2.07 10.18 -1.04
CA ARG A 144 -2.16 9.10 -2.02
C ARG A 144 -3.34 9.37 -2.93
N MET A 145 -3.05 9.70 -4.19
CA MET A 145 -4.05 9.95 -5.22
C MET A 145 -3.98 8.84 -6.25
N ALA A 146 -5.10 8.16 -6.51
CA ALA A 146 -5.08 6.98 -7.36
C ALA A 146 -6.34 6.82 -8.21
N SER A 147 -6.18 6.13 -9.34
CA SER A 147 -7.26 5.70 -10.23
C SER A 147 -7.29 4.19 -10.33
N ILE A 148 -8.46 3.61 -10.05
CA ILE A 148 -8.68 2.18 -9.98
C ILE A 148 -9.66 1.77 -11.10
N PRO A 149 -9.29 0.85 -12.02
CA PRO A 149 -10.15 0.41 -13.13
C PRO A 149 -11.48 -0.20 -12.72
N HIS A 150 -11.65 -0.57 -11.44
CA HIS A 150 -12.94 -0.94 -10.86
C HIS A 150 -13.97 0.22 -10.84
N GLY A 151 -13.55 1.43 -11.23
CA GLY A 151 -14.44 2.58 -11.42
C GLY A 151 -14.41 3.60 -10.29
N THR A 152 -13.31 3.65 -9.53
CA THR A 152 -13.14 4.56 -8.40
C THR A 152 -11.83 5.33 -8.52
N THR A 153 -11.85 6.61 -8.16
CA THR A 153 -10.66 7.40 -7.89
C THR A 153 -10.65 7.85 -6.43
N ILE A 154 -9.46 8.04 -5.87
CA ILE A 154 -9.28 8.39 -4.46
C ILE A 154 -8.34 9.58 -4.30
N ASN A 155 -8.56 10.34 -3.24
CA ASN A 155 -7.56 11.21 -2.63
C ASN A 155 -7.54 10.92 -1.13
N ALA A 156 -6.52 10.20 -0.67
CA ALA A 156 -6.36 9.84 0.73
C ALA A 156 -5.20 10.61 1.34
N GLN A 157 -5.43 11.31 2.45
CA GLN A 157 -4.43 12.20 3.04
C GLN A 157 -4.12 11.85 4.49
N CYS A 158 -2.97 12.34 4.94
CA CYS A 158 -2.58 12.38 6.34
C CYS A 158 -1.59 13.52 6.61
N LEU A 159 -1.36 13.79 7.90
CA LEU A 159 -0.18 14.55 8.31
C LEU A 159 1.08 13.71 8.06
N GLU A 160 2.13 14.35 7.57
CA GLU A 160 3.45 13.71 7.47
C GLU A 160 3.94 13.34 8.87
N PRO A 161 4.28 12.05 9.12
CA PRO A 161 4.87 11.65 10.39
C PRO A 161 6.18 12.39 10.64
N ALA A 162 6.39 12.84 11.88
CA ALA A 162 7.66 13.42 12.25
C ALA A 162 8.79 12.37 12.13
N SER A 163 9.99 12.78 11.73
CA SER A 163 11.15 11.87 11.66
C SER A 163 11.52 11.21 13.00
N GLN A 164 11.07 11.80 14.12
CA GLN A 164 11.22 11.27 15.48
C GLN A 164 10.25 10.09 15.76
N SER A 165 9.27 9.84 14.90
CA SER A 165 8.25 8.78 15.05
C SER A 165 8.75 7.37 14.69
N VAL A 166 10.07 7.19 14.57
CA VAL A 166 10.68 5.87 14.32
C VAL A 166 10.63 5.04 15.60
N ILE A 167 10.02 3.87 15.53
CA ILE A 167 9.80 2.96 16.66
C ILE A 167 10.80 1.79 16.54
N ALA A 168 11.42 1.42 17.65
CA ALA A 168 12.33 0.27 17.70
C ALA A 168 11.55 -1.06 17.57
N GLY A 169 12.15 -2.02 16.87
CA GLY A 169 11.60 -3.36 16.69
C GLY A 169 10.53 -3.49 15.61
N ALA A 170 9.86 -4.65 15.59
CA ALA A 170 8.79 -4.98 14.66
C ALA A 170 7.50 -4.17 14.93
N PRO A 171 6.73 -3.82 13.89
CA PRO A 171 5.43 -3.18 14.06
C PRO A 171 4.42 -4.09 14.74
N LYS A 172 3.51 -3.48 15.52
CA LYS A 172 2.27 -4.10 15.96
C LYS A 172 1.17 -3.73 14.98
N PHE A 173 0.39 -4.71 14.56
CA PHE A 173 -0.72 -4.50 13.62
C PHE A 173 -2.04 -4.46 14.38
N PRO A 174 -2.82 -3.36 14.26
CA PRO A 174 -4.20 -3.34 14.73
C PRO A 174 -5.03 -4.45 14.09
N GLU A 175 -6.06 -4.87 14.80
CA GLU A 175 -7.06 -5.78 14.26
C GLU A 175 -7.77 -5.14 13.06
N ALA A 176 -7.93 -5.92 11.99
CA ALA A 176 -8.73 -5.54 10.84
C ALA A 176 -9.97 -6.43 10.81
N VAL A 177 -11.15 -5.81 10.91
CA VAL A 177 -12.43 -6.54 10.94
C VAL A 177 -13.04 -6.52 9.54
N ILE A 178 -13.50 -7.69 9.07
CA ILE A 178 -14.15 -7.84 7.76
C ILE A 178 -15.68 -7.88 7.85
N THR A 179 -16.22 -7.91 9.07
CA THR A 179 -17.66 -8.06 9.31
C THR A 179 -18.43 -6.85 8.78
N PRO A 180 -19.44 -7.05 7.93
CA PRO A 180 -20.31 -5.98 7.45
C PRO A 180 -21.05 -5.29 8.60
N PHE A 181 -21.56 -4.10 8.36
CA PHE A 181 -22.28 -3.32 9.37
C PHE A 181 -23.43 -2.51 8.77
N GLU A 182 -24.39 -2.10 9.60
CA GLU A 182 -25.46 -1.21 9.15
C GLU A 182 -24.91 0.18 8.81
N ILE A 183 -25.14 0.69 7.59
CA ILE A 183 -24.52 1.94 7.06
C ILE A 183 -24.64 3.13 8.05
N ARG A 184 -25.76 3.25 8.77
CA ARG A 184 -26.01 4.34 9.73
C ARG A 184 -25.52 4.05 11.15
N PHE A 185 -25.15 2.80 11.44
CA PHE A 185 -24.70 2.34 12.74
C PHE A 185 -23.45 1.46 12.58
N PRO A 186 -22.26 2.06 12.33
CA PRO A 186 -21.04 1.29 12.06
C PRO A 186 -20.62 0.34 13.18
N ASN A 187 -21.07 0.57 14.42
CA ASN A 187 -20.83 -0.32 15.56
C ASN A 187 -21.82 -1.50 15.63
N LYS A 188 -22.80 -1.57 14.73
CA LYS A 188 -23.77 -2.66 14.64
C LYS A 188 -23.39 -3.56 13.47
N GLU A 189 -22.53 -4.51 13.80
CA GLU A 189 -22.05 -5.54 12.88
C GLU A 189 -23.15 -6.54 12.51
N VAL A 190 -23.07 -7.07 11.29
CA VAL A 190 -23.96 -8.06 10.69
C VAL A 190 -23.09 -9.21 10.18
N PRO A 191 -22.86 -10.25 11.00
CA PRO A 191 -22.01 -11.38 10.60
C PRO A 191 -22.69 -12.27 9.56
N PHE A 192 -21.89 -12.81 8.65
CA PHE A 192 -22.33 -13.76 7.63
C PHE A 192 -21.66 -15.12 7.83
N ASP A 193 -22.38 -16.20 7.52
CA ASP A 193 -21.84 -17.56 7.62
C ASP A 193 -20.66 -17.82 6.67
N SER A 194 -20.50 -17.00 5.62
CA SER A 194 -19.31 -17.03 4.75
C SER A 194 -18.02 -16.69 5.47
N GLN A 195 -18.10 -16.02 6.62
CA GLN A 195 -16.95 -15.72 7.47
C GLN A 195 -16.49 -16.91 8.34
N LYS A 196 -17.23 -18.03 8.34
CA LYS A 196 -16.88 -19.26 9.07
C LYS A 196 -16.24 -20.27 8.13
N ILE A 197 -14.99 -20.64 8.38
CA ILE A 197 -14.20 -21.49 7.45
C ILE A 197 -14.76 -22.91 7.32
N GLU A 198 -15.43 -23.41 8.35
CA GLU A 198 -16.00 -24.76 8.39
C GLU A 198 -17.31 -24.88 7.60
N ASN A 199 -17.97 -23.76 7.28
CA ASN A 199 -19.18 -23.78 6.49
C ASN A 199 -18.83 -23.86 4.99
N SER A 200 -18.90 -25.06 4.43
CA SER A 200 -18.64 -25.31 3.00
C SER A 200 -19.82 -24.97 2.08
N GLN A 201 -20.97 -24.55 2.62
CA GLN A 201 -22.18 -24.20 1.86
C GLN A 201 -22.46 -22.70 1.82
N SER A 202 -21.68 -21.88 2.53
CA SER A 202 -21.82 -20.42 2.53
C SER A 202 -21.40 -19.79 1.20
N ALA A 203 -22.01 -18.69 0.76
CA ALA A 203 -21.58 -17.96 -0.44
C ALA A 203 -20.15 -17.40 -0.30
N ARG A 204 -19.15 -18.19 -0.71
CA ARG A 204 -17.73 -17.84 -0.61
C ARG A 204 -16.92 -18.40 -1.78
N LYS A 205 -15.86 -17.72 -2.17
CA LYS A 205 -14.86 -18.20 -3.12
C LYS A 205 -13.46 -18.11 -2.50
N PRO A 206 -12.72 -19.21 -2.32
CA PRO A 206 -13.13 -20.60 -2.57
C PRO A 206 -14.27 -21.07 -1.64
N GLN A 207 -15.12 -21.94 -2.18
CA GLN A 207 -16.29 -22.47 -1.47
C GLN A 207 -15.87 -23.45 -0.36
N ASP A 208 -15.16 -24.52 -0.75
CA ASP A 208 -14.55 -25.47 0.18
C ASP A 208 -13.13 -25.02 0.55
N LEU A 209 -12.90 -24.87 1.86
CA LEU A 209 -11.61 -24.47 2.43
C LEU A 209 -10.82 -25.65 3.03
N SER A 210 -11.32 -26.89 2.95
CA SER A 210 -10.71 -28.07 3.58
C SER A 210 -9.21 -28.22 3.28
N CYS A 211 -8.80 -28.10 2.01
CA CYS A 211 -7.38 -28.14 1.62
C CYS A 211 -6.57 -26.97 2.20
N PHE A 212 -7.13 -25.76 2.25
CA PHE A 212 -6.46 -24.58 2.80
C PHE A 212 -6.29 -24.66 4.32
N ILE A 213 -7.29 -25.20 5.01
CA ILE A 213 -7.24 -25.47 6.45
C ILE A 213 -6.13 -26.47 6.75
N GLY A 214 -6.07 -27.57 5.99
CA GLY A 214 -5.00 -28.57 6.11
C GLY A 214 -3.61 -28.01 5.83
N ALA A 215 -3.49 -27.12 4.83
CA ALA A 215 -2.24 -26.44 4.47
C ALA A 215 -1.91 -25.21 5.34
N LYS A 216 -2.84 -24.76 6.20
CA LYS A 216 -2.73 -23.54 7.02
C LYS A 216 -2.46 -22.27 6.20
N THR A 217 -3.04 -22.20 5.01
CA THR A 217 -2.89 -21.08 4.06
C THR A 217 -4.08 -20.13 4.09
N ILE A 218 -5.27 -20.61 4.45
CA ILE A 218 -6.43 -19.79 4.85
C ILE A 218 -6.96 -20.41 6.14
N THR A 219 -7.10 -19.60 7.20
CA THR A 219 -7.51 -20.05 8.54
C THR A 219 -8.61 -19.14 9.09
N GLN A 220 -9.37 -19.60 10.10
CA GLN A 220 -10.38 -18.76 10.76
C GLN A 220 -9.76 -17.48 11.32
N GLN A 221 -8.58 -17.59 11.92
CA GLN A 221 -7.84 -16.44 12.44
C GLN A 221 -7.55 -15.37 11.39
N MET A 222 -7.33 -15.75 10.12
CA MET A 222 -7.13 -14.79 9.02
C MET A 222 -8.44 -14.11 8.60
N LEU A 223 -9.59 -14.78 8.74
CA LEU A 223 -10.91 -14.19 8.47
C LEU A 223 -11.35 -13.28 9.61
N ASP A 224 -11.10 -13.69 10.86
CA ASP A 224 -11.38 -12.87 12.05
C ASP A 224 -10.53 -11.60 12.04
N ASN A 225 -9.26 -11.74 11.66
CA ASN A 225 -8.30 -10.63 11.61
C ASN A 225 -7.24 -10.86 10.52
N PRO A 226 -7.42 -10.29 9.30
CA PRO A 226 -6.44 -10.39 8.22
C PRO A 226 -5.05 -9.84 8.59
N SER A 227 -4.92 -8.92 9.56
CA SER A 227 -3.61 -8.42 10.01
C SER A 227 -2.71 -9.51 10.58
N THR A 228 -3.25 -10.68 10.94
CA THR A 228 -2.45 -11.84 11.37
C THR A 228 -1.53 -12.37 10.27
N VAL A 229 -1.86 -12.15 9.00
CA VAL A 229 -0.97 -12.45 7.86
C VAL A 229 0.30 -11.61 7.93
N LEU A 230 0.20 -10.33 8.30
CA LEU A 230 1.34 -9.42 8.47
C LEU A 230 2.22 -9.83 9.66
N GLN A 231 1.58 -10.26 10.76
CA GLN A 231 2.28 -10.77 11.95
C GLN A 231 3.12 -12.00 11.61
N LYS A 232 2.49 -12.99 10.96
CA LYS A 232 3.14 -14.22 10.52
C LYS A 232 4.30 -13.95 9.55
N ALA A 233 4.14 -13.00 8.63
CA ALA A 233 5.19 -12.60 7.70
C ALA A 233 6.43 -11.98 8.39
N ASN A 234 6.34 -11.59 9.66
CA ASN A 234 7.44 -11.06 10.45
C ASN A 234 8.14 -12.13 11.32
N GLU A 235 7.59 -13.33 11.42
CA GLU A 235 8.20 -14.43 12.18
C GLU A 235 9.62 -14.74 11.67
N GLY A 236 10.58 -14.82 12.59
CA GLY A 236 11.99 -15.08 12.27
C GLY A 236 12.76 -13.93 11.63
N LYS A 237 12.14 -12.76 11.36
CA LYS A 237 12.84 -11.59 10.82
C LYS A 237 13.43 -10.72 11.93
N ASN A 238 14.63 -10.20 11.70
CA ASN A 238 15.25 -9.20 12.58
C ASN A 238 14.85 -7.79 12.15
N ILE A 239 13.64 -7.38 12.53
CA ILE A 239 13.16 -6.01 12.29
C ILE A 239 13.73 -5.11 13.39
N THR A 240 14.61 -4.19 12.99
CA THR A 240 15.35 -3.35 13.93
C THR A 240 14.57 -2.10 14.34
N LYS A 241 13.76 -1.56 13.41
CA LYS A 241 12.92 -0.39 13.60
C LYS A 241 11.89 -0.28 12.49
N HIS A 242 10.85 0.52 12.72
CA HIS A 242 9.86 0.86 11.71
C HIS A 242 9.33 2.29 11.87
N LEU A 243 8.71 2.78 10.82
CA LEU A 243 7.92 4.02 10.79
C LEU A 243 6.54 3.67 10.24
N SER A 244 5.48 4.30 10.72
CA SER A 244 4.12 4.07 10.24
C SER A 244 3.37 5.35 9.95
N PHE A 245 2.41 5.26 9.04
CA PHE A 245 1.48 6.32 8.71
C PHE A 245 0.20 5.74 8.12
N THR A 246 -0.91 6.45 8.31
CA THR A 246 -2.22 6.05 7.79
C THR A 246 -2.77 7.14 6.91
N VAL A 247 -2.95 6.84 5.62
CA VAL A 247 -3.70 7.72 4.70
C VAL A 247 -5.17 7.34 4.71
N SER A 248 -6.06 8.32 4.65
CA SER A 248 -7.50 8.08 4.63
C SER A 248 -8.21 9.07 3.71
N THR A 249 -9.24 8.59 3.00
CA THR A 249 -10.13 9.46 2.22
C THR A 249 -11.19 10.13 3.10
N LYS A 250 -11.41 9.62 4.31
CA LYS A 250 -12.35 10.19 5.29
C LYS A 250 -11.65 11.23 6.15
N PHE A 251 -12.21 12.43 6.19
CA PHE A 251 -11.82 13.44 7.17
C PHE A 251 -12.27 13.00 8.57
N ASP A 252 -11.37 13.07 9.53
CA ASP A 252 -11.67 12.77 10.93
C ASP A 252 -10.86 13.72 11.83
N PRO A 253 -11.52 14.70 12.46
CA PRO A 253 -10.85 15.69 13.29
C PRO A 253 -10.32 15.10 14.61
N GLU A 254 -10.84 13.97 15.08
CA GLU A 254 -10.38 13.34 16.33
C GLU A 254 -9.05 12.63 16.13
N THR A 255 -8.85 12.01 14.97
CA THR A 255 -7.59 11.34 14.59
C THR A 255 -6.62 12.26 13.84
N GLY A 256 -7.05 13.48 13.48
CA GLY A 256 -6.28 14.41 12.65
C GLY A 256 -6.20 13.98 11.17
N SER A 257 -7.08 13.09 10.73
CA SER A 257 -7.18 12.66 9.33
C SER A 257 -7.72 13.79 8.46
N LEU A 258 -7.00 14.09 7.39
CA LEU A 258 -7.30 15.20 6.48
C LEU A 258 -8.30 14.81 5.38
N GLY A 259 -8.48 13.51 5.12
CA GLY A 259 -9.44 13.01 4.14
C GLY A 259 -9.06 13.30 2.69
N GLY A 260 -10.06 13.57 1.85
CA GLY A 260 -9.90 13.94 0.43
C GLY A 260 -10.97 13.33 -0.47
N GLY A 261 -11.52 12.20 -0.06
CA GLY A 261 -12.72 11.59 -0.65
C GLY A 261 -12.45 10.48 -1.67
N THR A 262 -13.55 9.86 -2.09
CA THR A 262 -13.63 8.89 -3.18
C THR A 262 -14.56 9.46 -4.26
N THR A 263 -14.37 9.05 -5.51
CA THR A 263 -15.31 9.34 -6.59
C THR A 263 -15.54 8.08 -7.40
N ASN A 264 -16.80 7.77 -7.68
CA ASN A 264 -17.22 6.51 -8.30
C ASN A 264 -17.88 6.75 -9.66
N VAL A 265 -17.74 5.80 -10.57
CA VAL A 265 -18.52 5.76 -11.81
C VAL A 265 -20.00 5.46 -11.52
N ALA A 266 -20.87 5.86 -12.44
CA ALA A 266 -22.33 5.75 -12.28
C ALA A 266 -22.80 4.32 -11.98
N PHE A 267 -22.14 3.29 -12.54
CA PHE A 267 -22.50 1.89 -12.26
C PHE A 267 -22.38 1.56 -10.76
N LEU A 268 -21.31 1.98 -10.09
CA LEU A 268 -21.11 1.72 -8.66
C LEU A 268 -22.11 2.47 -7.79
N VAL A 269 -22.35 3.75 -8.14
CA VAL A 269 -23.27 4.65 -7.43
C VAL A 269 -24.72 4.16 -7.50
N GLY A 270 -25.10 3.53 -8.61
CA GLY A 270 -26.47 3.06 -8.85
C GLY A 270 -27.47 4.20 -8.97
N THR A 271 -28.74 3.90 -8.71
CA THR A 271 -29.85 4.87 -8.75
C THR A 271 -30.55 4.99 -7.40
N THR A 272 -31.56 5.84 -7.31
CA THR A 272 -32.47 5.90 -6.17
C THR A 272 -33.76 5.16 -6.51
N ILE A 273 -34.16 4.19 -5.68
CA ILE A 273 -35.40 3.43 -5.81
C ILE A 273 -36.28 3.75 -4.60
N ALA A 274 -37.51 4.23 -4.82
CA ALA A 274 -38.44 4.62 -3.75
C ALA A 274 -37.84 5.57 -2.69
N GLY A 275 -37.01 6.53 -3.13
CA GLY A 275 -36.36 7.50 -2.24
C GLY A 275 -35.14 6.96 -1.47
N GLN A 276 -34.75 5.70 -1.67
CA GLN A 276 -33.57 5.09 -1.06
C GLN A 276 -32.46 4.90 -2.09
N ARG A 277 -31.21 5.20 -1.71
CA ARG A 277 -30.05 4.92 -2.56
C ARG A 277 -29.91 3.41 -2.74
N SER A 278 -29.69 2.98 -3.97
CA SER A 278 -29.51 1.57 -4.35
C SER A 278 -28.20 1.42 -5.15
N PRO A 279 -27.03 1.55 -4.47
CA PRO A 279 -25.74 1.38 -5.12
C PRO A 279 -25.47 -0.10 -5.44
N ASN A 280 -24.75 -0.35 -6.54
CA ASN A 280 -24.26 -1.69 -6.85
C ASN A 280 -23.05 -2.06 -6.00
N ALA A 281 -22.14 -1.12 -5.75
CA ALA A 281 -20.92 -1.30 -4.95
C ALA A 281 -20.21 0.05 -4.74
N GLU A 282 -20.86 1.02 -4.12
CA GLU A 282 -20.30 2.36 -3.98
C GLU A 282 -19.14 2.39 -2.97
N ALA A 283 -17.93 2.73 -3.41
CA ALA A 283 -16.81 2.93 -2.48
C ALA A 283 -16.96 4.25 -1.73
N ILE A 284 -17.21 4.20 -0.43
CA ILE A 284 -17.48 5.37 0.40
C ILE A 284 -16.25 5.85 1.18
N SER A 285 -15.29 4.97 1.45
CA SER A 285 -14.06 5.33 2.13
C SER A 285 -12.96 4.33 1.87
N MET A 286 -11.72 4.80 1.92
CA MET A 286 -10.53 3.97 1.99
C MET A 286 -9.62 4.52 3.08
N SER A 287 -9.06 3.63 3.90
CA SER A 287 -7.92 3.92 4.75
C SER A 287 -6.83 2.88 4.54
N CYS A 288 -5.57 3.28 4.53
CA CYS A 288 -4.44 2.36 4.43
C CYS A 288 -3.35 2.77 5.42
N THR A 289 -3.01 1.85 6.32
CA THR A 289 -1.85 2.00 7.20
C THR A 289 -0.66 1.31 6.59
N TYR A 290 0.44 2.03 6.45
CA TYR A 290 1.73 1.51 6.02
C TYR A 290 2.67 1.40 7.21
N TRP A 291 3.49 0.34 7.21
CA TRP A 291 4.64 0.17 8.09
C TRP A 291 5.88 -0.05 7.23
N ILE A 292 6.81 0.90 7.32
CA ILE A 292 8.09 0.89 6.60
C ILE A 292 9.14 0.44 7.61
N SER A 293 9.54 -0.83 7.51
CA SER A 293 10.45 -1.49 8.44
C SER A 293 11.87 -1.55 7.89
N THR A 294 12.86 -1.38 8.77
CA THR A 294 14.26 -1.74 8.49
C THR A 294 14.52 -3.16 8.99
N VAL A 295 14.81 -4.08 8.06
CA VAL A 295 15.07 -5.50 8.36
C VAL A 295 16.55 -5.78 8.18
N LYS A 296 17.16 -6.42 9.17
CA LYS A 296 18.56 -6.86 9.11
C LYS A 296 18.62 -8.31 8.62
N TYR A 297 19.39 -8.52 7.56
CA TYR A 297 19.65 -9.82 6.96
C TYR A 297 21.15 -10.09 7.00
N THR A 298 21.55 -11.29 7.39
CA THR A 298 22.93 -11.74 7.21
C THR A 298 23.03 -12.45 5.85
N VAL A 299 23.99 -12.06 5.02
CA VAL A 299 24.30 -12.72 3.74
C VAL A 299 25.73 -13.24 3.75
N GLU A 300 25.97 -14.29 2.98
CA GLU A 300 27.30 -14.85 2.75
C GLU A 300 27.77 -14.50 1.33
N ILE A 301 28.85 -13.73 1.23
CA ILE A 301 29.47 -13.34 -0.04
C ILE A 301 30.71 -14.20 -0.24
N GLN A 302 30.71 -15.03 -1.29
CA GLN A 302 31.84 -15.86 -1.69
C GLN A 302 32.98 -15.00 -2.28
N PRO A 303 34.22 -15.51 -2.32
CA PRO A 303 35.31 -14.83 -3.03
C PRO A 303 34.89 -14.49 -4.47
N TRP A 304 35.11 -13.23 -4.85
CA TRP A 304 34.67 -12.67 -6.12
C TRP A 304 35.64 -11.57 -6.58
N LYS A 305 35.90 -11.48 -7.89
CA LYS A 305 36.84 -10.51 -8.46
C LYS A 305 36.10 -9.40 -9.18
N LEU A 306 36.57 -8.18 -8.98
CA LEU A 306 36.12 -7.02 -9.73
C LEU A 306 36.32 -7.27 -11.23
N GLY A 307 35.24 -7.13 -12.01
CA GLY A 307 35.20 -7.41 -13.44
C GLY A 307 34.45 -8.69 -13.80
N ASP A 308 34.27 -9.62 -12.86
CA ASP A 308 33.38 -10.76 -13.04
C ASP A 308 31.90 -10.30 -12.96
N PRO A 309 30.93 -11.08 -13.48
CA PRO A 309 29.51 -10.77 -13.28
C PRO A 309 29.16 -10.64 -11.78
N PRO A 310 28.44 -9.58 -11.38
CA PRO A 310 27.95 -9.40 -10.00
C PRO A 310 27.17 -10.63 -9.50
N PRO A 311 27.57 -11.26 -8.38
CA PRO A 311 26.85 -12.41 -7.85
C PRO A 311 25.53 -11.96 -7.22
N ILE A 312 24.54 -12.86 -7.27
CA ILE A 312 23.28 -12.71 -6.55
C ILE A 312 23.34 -13.60 -5.32
N VAL A 313 23.11 -13.01 -4.15
CA VAL A 313 23.12 -13.73 -2.86
C VAL A 313 21.77 -13.62 -2.17
N THR A 314 21.42 -14.65 -1.40
CA THR A 314 20.22 -14.69 -0.57
C THR A 314 20.62 -14.72 0.91
N PRO A 315 19.78 -14.21 1.82
CA PRO A 315 20.07 -14.25 3.25
C PRO A 315 20.18 -15.67 3.81
N VAL A 316 21.11 -15.84 4.75
CA VAL A 316 21.21 -17.08 5.54
C VAL A 316 20.19 -17.07 6.68
N GLY A 317 19.70 -18.25 7.05
CA GLY A 317 18.82 -18.42 8.22
C GLY A 317 17.36 -17.98 8.00
N ILE A 318 16.92 -17.77 6.76
CA ILE A 318 15.50 -17.56 6.46
C ILE A 318 14.73 -18.85 6.76
N LEU A 319 13.67 -18.73 7.56
CA LEU A 319 12.79 -19.86 7.88
C LEU A 319 12.15 -20.43 6.61
N PRO A 320 12.00 -21.76 6.48
CA PRO A 320 11.29 -22.36 5.36
C PRO A 320 9.90 -21.74 5.18
N GLY A 321 9.59 -21.31 3.96
CA GLY A 321 8.30 -20.69 3.62
C GLY A 321 8.20 -19.18 3.90
N VAL A 322 9.22 -18.55 4.48
CA VAL A 322 9.30 -17.09 4.61
C VAL A 322 10.00 -16.51 3.38
N ALA A 323 9.38 -15.56 2.71
CA ALA A 323 10.01 -14.85 1.59
C ALA A 323 11.19 -14.01 2.09
N GLY A 324 12.35 -14.14 1.43
CA GLY A 324 13.54 -13.33 1.65
C GLY A 324 13.91 -12.54 0.40
N PRO A 325 14.58 -11.39 0.54
CA PRO A 325 15.07 -10.61 -0.60
C PRO A 325 16.22 -11.34 -1.31
N SER A 326 16.49 -10.95 -2.56
CA SER A 326 17.73 -11.28 -3.26
C SER A 326 18.59 -10.03 -3.40
N PHE A 327 19.90 -10.19 -3.23
CA PHE A 327 20.85 -9.08 -3.26
C PHE A 327 21.83 -9.24 -4.41
N LYS A 328 21.95 -8.22 -5.25
CA LYS A 328 23.03 -8.11 -6.24
C LYS A 328 24.24 -7.47 -5.57
N VAL A 329 25.39 -8.13 -5.62
CA VAL A 329 26.63 -7.61 -5.03
C VAL A 329 27.39 -6.79 -6.09
N ASP A 330 27.41 -5.46 -5.97
CA ASP A 330 28.13 -4.56 -6.88
C ASP A 330 29.19 -3.76 -6.08
N LEU A 331 30.33 -4.41 -5.87
CA LEU A 331 31.47 -3.81 -5.16
C LEU A 331 32.50 -3.28 -6.16
N LYS A 332 33.16 -2.16 -5.81
CA LYS A 332 34.28 -1.59 -6.58
C LYS A 332 35.64 -2.14 -6.12
N ARG A 333 35.63 -3.32 -5.49
CA ARG A 333 36.80 -4.04 -4.98
C ARG A 333 36.61 -5.56 -5.05
N ASN A 334 37.72 -6.28 -4.93
CA ASN A 334 37.71 -7.74 -4.81
C ASN A 334 37.22 -8.18 -3.42
N VAL A 335 36.60 -9.36 -3.37
CA VAL A 335 36.34 -10.11 -2.14
C VAL A 335 37.27 -11.32 -2.15
N THR A 336 38.28 -11.36 -1.28
CA THR A 336 39.29 -12.43 -1.32
C THR A 336 38.93 -13.68 -0.51
N LYS A 337 37.97 -13.57 0.40
CA LYS A 337 37.51 -14.66 1.29
C LYS A 337 36.01 -14.61 1.51
N LEU A 338 35.43 -15.75 1.88
CA LEU A 338 34.04 -15.83 2.34
C LEU A 338 33.80 -14.80 3.45
N SER A 339 32.78 -13.95 3.26
CA SER A 339 32.45 -12.88 4.18
C SER A 339 30.98 -12.94 4.58
N LYS A 340 30.72 -12.98 5.89
CA LYS A 340 29.38 -12.83 6.48
C LYS A 340 29.14 -11.36 6.78
N VAL A 341 28.08 -10.80 6.21
CA VAL A 341 27.81 -9.36 6.30
C VAL A 341 26.34 -9.14 6.63
N ASP A 342 26.10 -8.18 7.52
CA ASP A 342 24.74 -7.75 7.88
C ASP A 342 24.32 -6.61 6.93
N VAL A 343 23.22 -6.81 6.23
CA VAL A 343 22.63 -5.85 5.30
C VAL A 343 21.30 -5.38 5.84
N LEU A 344 21.08 -4.07 5.81
CA LEU A 344 19.80 -3.46 6.16
C LEU A 344 18.98 -3.23 4.89
N THR A 345 17.75 -3.73 4.86
CA THR A 345 16.83 -3.51 3.75
C THR A 345 15.50 -2.94 4.25
N THR A 346 14.75 -2.35 3.33
CA THR A 346 13.40 -1.84 3.58
C THR A 346 12.39 -2.96 3.37
N GLN A 347 11.41 -3.09 4.27
CA GLN A 347 10.20 -3.90 4.05
C GLN A 347 9.00 -2.97 4.16
N ILE A 348 8.07 -3.07 3.21
CA ILE A 348 6.79 -2.34 3.27
C ILE A 348 5.71 -3.35 3.63
N GLN A 349 4.99 -3.09 4.70
CA GLN A 349 3.75 -3.79 5.02
C GLN A 349 2.61 -2.80 4.98
N TYR A 350 1.44 -3.23 4.55
CA TYR A 350 0.24 -2.41 4.64
C TYR A 350 -0.99 -3.22 5.01
N SER A 351 -1.95 -2.53 5.60
CA SER A 351 -3.32 -2.99 5.81
C SER A 351 -4.25 -1.90 5.30
N GLN A 352 -4.97 -2.22 4.24
CA GLN A 352 -5.92 -1.35 3.58
C GLN A 352 -7.32 -1.85 3.85
N ASN A 353 -8.21 -0.94 4.23
CA ASN A 353 -9.64 -1.17 4.33
C ASN A 353 -10.36 -0.22 3.38
N VAL A 354 -11.11 -0.79 2.43
CA VAL A 354 -12.06 -0.07 1.59
C VAL A 354 -13.46 -0.45 2.04
N VAL A 355 -14.32 0.54 2.31
CA VAL A 355 -15.72 0.27 2.63
C VAL A 355 -16.57 0.52 1.40
N LEU A 356 -17.29 -0.51 0.97
CA LEU A 356 -18.29 -0.42 -0.09
C LEU A 356 -19.70 -0.41 0.51
N ASN A 357 -20.62 0.33 -0.09
CA ASN A 357 -22.04 0.26 0.22
C ASN A 357 -22.78 -0.45 -0.92
N PHE A 358 -23.54 -1.49 -0.55
CA PHE A 358 -24.53 -2.16 -1.39
C PHE A 358 -25.47 -2.98 -0.50
N SER A 359 -26.65 -3.34 -1.00
CA SER A 359 -27.66 -4.13 -0.26
C SER A 359 -27.98 -3.61 1.17
N GLY A 360 -27.87 -2.29 1.40
CA GLY A 360 -28.19 -1.67 2.69
C GLY A 360 -27.12 -1.78 3.78
N LEU A 361 -25.98 -2.43 3.51
CA LEU A 361 -24.87 -2.58 4.46
C LEU A 361 -23.61 -1.86 3.98
N GLY A 362 -22.73 -1.56 4.93
CA GLY A 362 -21.35 -1.20 4.70
C GLY A 362 -20.48 -2.45 4.78
N TRP A 363 -19.67 -2.68 3.77
CA TRP A 363 -18.89 -3.89 3.57
C TRP A 363 -17.40 -3.54 3.62
N PRO A 364 -16.68 -3.92 4.69
CA PRO A 364 -15.23 -3.77 4.75
C PRO A 364 -14.53 -4.74 3.80
N HIS A 365 -13.64 -4.22 2.96
CA HIS A 365 -12.77 -4.99 2.08
C HIS A 365 -11.36 -4.79 2.58
N VAL A 366 -10.81 -5.83 3.21
CA VAL A 366 -9.47 -5.77 3.80
C VAL A 366 -8.47 -6.45 2.90
N SER A 367 -7.42 -5.71 2.56
CA SER A 367 -6.23 -6.17 1.84
C SER A 367 -5.00 -5.95 2.71
N VAL A 368 -4.20 -7.00 2.88
CA VAL A 368 -2.93 -6.94 3.61
C VAL A 368 -1.81 -7.51 2.75
N ALA A 369 -0.64 -6.90 2.78
CA ALA A 369 0.53 -7.45 2.08
C ALA A 369 1.85 -7.12 2.78
N THR A 370 2.84 -7.98 2.54
CA THR A 370 4.25 -7.75 2.90
C THR A 370 5.10 -7.76 1.65
N LEU A 371 5.73 -6.63 1.37
CA LEU A 371 6.51 -6.38 0.16
C LEU A 371 7.98 -6.12 0.50
N LEU A 372 8.85 -6.71 -0.31
CA LEU A 372 10.30 -6.55 -0.24
C LEU A 372 10.80 -5.95 -1.56
N PRO A 373 11.91 -5.20 -1.58
CA PRO A 373 12.55 -4.78 -2.80
C PRO A 373 12.80 -5.99 -3.70
N GLN A 374 12.38 -5.92 -4.96
CA GLN A 374 12.59 -7.01 -5.92
C GLN A 374 14.09 -7.28 -6.10
N GLU A 375 14.86 -6.20 -6.19
CA GLU A 375 16.30 -6.23 -6.24
C GLU A 375 16.85 -5.21 -5.26
N TRP A 376 17.88 -5.60 -4.51
CA TRP A 376 18.67 -4.69 -3.68
C TRP A 376 20.13 -4.83 -4.06
N VAL A 377 20.84 -3.70 -4.14
CA VAL A 377 22.27 -3.70 -4.47
C VAL A 377 23.07 -3.51 -3.19
N ILE A 378 23.97 -4.44 -2.91
CA ILE A 378 25.00 -4.29 -1.87
C ILE A 378 26.19 -3.60 -2.50
N ASN A 379 26.52 -2.41 -1.98
CA ASN A 379 27.66 -1.61 -2.42
C ASN A 379 28.74 -1.54 -1.33
N ASP A 380 29.87 -0.92 -1.64
CA ASP A 380 30.97 -0.76 -0.69
C ASP A 380 30.58 -0.04 0.60
N SER A 381 29.64 0.91 0.56
CA SER A 381 29.13 1.62 1.74
C SER A 381 28.39 0.71 2.72
N ASP A 382 27.88 -0.42 2.23
CA ASP A 382 27.09 -1.37 3.04
C ASP A 382 27.99 -2.39 3.74
N LEU A 383 29.27 -2.47 3.36
CA LEU A 383 30.20 -3.48 3.84
C LEU A 383 31.36 -2.87 4.64
N PRO A 384 31.80 -3.51 5.73
CA PRO A 384 33.02 -3.13 6.41
C PRO A 384 34.23 -3.14 5.47
N SER A 385 35.19 -2.24 5.70
CA SER A 385 36.46 -2.21 4.97
C SER A 385 37.27 -3.51 5.13
N THR A 386 36.98 -4.31 6.15
CA THR A 386 37.64 -5.60 6.46
C THR A 386 37.19 -6.78 5.59
N VAL A 387 36.20 -6.59 4.71
CA VAL A 387 35.71 -7.60 3.74
C VAL A 387 36.68 -7.82 2.54
N CYS A 388 37.84 -7.15 2.54
CA CYS A 388 38.89 -7.33 1.52
C CYS A 388 39.53 -8.71 1.58
#